data_AF-A0A9X1PH79-F1
#
_entry.id   AF-A0A9X1PH79-F1
#
_cell.length_a   1.000
_cell.length_b   1.000
_cell.length_c   1.000
_cell.angle_alpha   90.00
_cell.angle_beta   90.00
_cell.angle_gamma   90.00
#
_symmetry.space_group_name_H-M   'P 1'
#
loop_
_entity.id
_entity.type
_entity.pdbx_description
1 polymer ?
#
loop_
_entity_poly.entity_id
_entity_poly.type
_entity_poly.pdbx_seq_one_letter_code
_entity_poly.pdbx_strand_id
1 'polypeptide(L)'
;MEILSALFPPPAHVIIQRIHDELDTASDRLLKEANDILSSFPDTSKAERLSNVGFAQSLPVVATRPLWDKVHEAKAKADLLRYYIQTYPFQKFLTEQEMERICKKYNLIFAPVSHYKMDVPEKNLLDIERAQVLKEEDKAQDVHYARVKSFMMDVSIRKRIALRGWHKKNTKYRVSDDFFGSVLKSKGIDHEGYVFLSAEEKTVYKQGLFIAAPRSEFNLKGLSQDSKFGWMDITKREIKDPIVFEYCRGGMVRVITKWGLEASDEALVNPVEN
;
A
#
# COMPACT_ATOMS: atom_id res chain seq x y z
N MET A 1 9.32 16.16 31.58
CA MET A 1 10.31 16.26 30.47
C MET A 1 9.69 16.73 29.15
N GLU A 2 8.41 16.50 28.87
CA GLU A 2 7.81 16.76 27.54
C GLU A 2 7.77 18.24 27.11
N ILE A 3 7.74 19.19 28.04
CA ILE A 3 7.59 20.62 27.74
C ILE A 3 8.81 21.20 26.97
N LEU A 4 10.03 20.66 27.20
CA LEU A 4 11.24 21.18 26.55
C LEU A 4 11.38 20.76 25.08
N SER A 5 10.77 19.65 24.64
CA SER A 5 10.88 19.22 23.24
C SER A 5 10.05 20.05 22.26
N ALA A 6 9.13 20.88 22.76
CA ALA A 6 8.32 21.77 21.92
C ALA A 6 9.03 23.09 21.56
N LEU A 7 10.06 23.48 22.33
CA LEU A 7 10.75 24.77 22.15
C LEU A 7 11.88 24.72 21.11
N PHE A 8 12.44 23.53 20.86
CA PHE A 8 13.47 23.31 19.85
C PHE A 8 13.11 22.06 19.03
N PRO A 9 12.52 22.21 17.83
CA PRO A 9 12.25 21.05 16.97
C PRO A 9 13.58 20.36 16.61
N PRO A 10 13.61 19.02 16.55
CA PRO A 10 14.85 18.29 16.26
C PRO A 10 15.46 18.76 14.92
N PRO A 11 16.79 18.83 14.82
CA PRO A 11 17.45 19.24 13.59
C PRO A 11 17.15 18.25 12.47
N ALA A 12 17.13 18.72 11.22
CA ALA A 12 16.66 17.93 10.08
C ALA A 12 17.34 16.56 9.95
N HIS A 13 18.65 16.47 10.23
CA HIS A 13 19.39 15.22 10.19
C HIS A 13 18.87 14.15 11.18
N VAL A 14 18.44 14.55 12.39
CA VAL A 14 17.81 13.62 13.36
C VAL A 14 16.47 13.12 12.83
N ILE A 15 15.77 13.92 12.03
CA ILE A 15 14.49 13.52 11.44
C ILE A 15 14.73 12.53 10.28
N ILE A 16 15.67 12.83 9.38
CA ILE A 16 16.14 11.93 8.30
C ILE A 16 16.55 10.58 8.89
N GLN A 17 17.44 10.59 9.89
CA GLN A 17 17.90 9.35 10.54
C GLN A 17 16.73 8.55 11.13
N ARG A 18 15.74 9.20 11.77
CA ARG A 18 14.54 8.51 12.29
C ARG A 18 13.65 7.92 11.19
N ILE A 19 13.56 8.54 10.02
CA ILE A 19 12.85 7.99 8.86
C ILE A 19 13.59 6.73 8.38
N HIS A 20 14.91 6.83 8.26
CA HIS A 20 15.79 5.75 7.82
C HIS A 20 15.74 4.56 8.78
N ASP A 21 15.77 4.80 10.09
CA ASP A 21 15.63 3.80 11.15
C ASP A 21 14.23 3.13 11.12
N GLU A 22 13.15 3.91 10.91
CA GLU A 22 11.79 3.36 10.79
C GLU A 22 11.60 2.48 9.56
N LEU A 23 12.26 2.81 8.43
CA LEU A 23 12.25 1.98 7.23
C LEU A 23 13.09 0.71 7.40
N ASP A 24 14.30 0.83 7.95
CA ASP A 24 15.22 -0.31 8.12
C ASP A 24 14.71 -1.35 9.11
N THR A 25 13.97 -0.92 10.15
CA THR A 25 13.36 -1.77 11.18
C THR A 25 11.91 -2.17 10.87
N ALA A 26 11.30 -1.64 9.79
CA ALA A 26 9.90 -1.91 9.46
C ALA A 26 9.63 -3.40 9.26
N SER A 27 10.51 -4.10 8.53
CA SER A 27 10.38 -5.53 8.23
C SER A 27 10.33 -6.38 9.51
N ASP A 28 11.27 -6.16 10.43
CA ASP A 28 11.38 -6.94 11.67
C ASP A 28 10.20 -6.70 12.60
N ARG A 29 9.76 -5.45 12.73
CA ARG A 29 8.56 -5.09 13.51
C ARG A 29 7.29 -5.71 12.92
N LEU A 30 7.13 -5.69 11.60
CA LEU A 30 5.97 -6.32 10.92
C LEU A 30 5.98 -7.85 11.08
N LEU A 31 7.14 -8.50 10.99
CA LEU A 31 7.28 -9.92 11.30
C LEU A 31 6.95 -10.21 12.77
N LYS A 32 7.44 -9.39 13.69
CA LYS A 32 7.15 -9.53 15.12
C LYS A 32 5.65 -9.40 15.39
N GLU A 33 5.01 -8.34 14.92
CA GLU A 33 3.56 -8.13 15.06
C GLU A 33 2.76 -9.32 14.52
N ALA A 34 3.12 -9.85 13.35
CA ALA A 34 2.46 -11.03 12.78
C ALA A 34 2.67 -12.29 13.63
N ASN A 35 3.88 -12.55 14.15
CA ASN A 35 4.14 -13.67 15.05
C ASN A 35 3.43 -13.51 16.40
N ASP A 36 3.35 -12.28 16.93
CA ASP A 36 2.62 -11.96 18.17
C ASP A 36 1.11 -12.24 18.00
N ILE A 37 0.51 -11.87 16.85
CA ILE A 37 -0.88 -12.25 16.49
C ILE A 37 -1.05 -13.77 16.40
N LEU A 38 -0.10 -14.48 15.78
CA LEU A 38 -0.17 -15.95 15.65
C LEU A 38 -0.01 -16.68 17.01
N SER A 39 0.82 -16.15 17.91
CA SER A 39 1.07 -16.74 19.23
C SER A 39 -0.04 -16.44 20.26
N SER A 40 -0.72 -15.30 20.12
CA SER A 40 -1.84 -14.90 20.99
C SER A 40 -3.19 -15.50 20.58
N PHE A 41 -3.20 -16.36 19.56
CA PHE A 41 -4.42 -16.95 19.03
C PHE A 41 -5.01 -18.02 19.97
N PRO A 42 -6.28 -17.91 20.39
CA PRO A 42 -6.91 -18.85 21.31
C PRO A 42 -7.22 -20.20 20.64
N ASP A 43 -7.37 -21.27 21.44
CA ASP A 43 -7.76 -22.58 20.92
C ASP A 43 -9.15 -22.56 20.24
N THR A 44 -9.17 -22.68 18.91
CA THR A 44 -10.40 -22.78 18.11
C THR A 44 -10.80 -24.21 17.72
N SER A 45 -10.16 -25.25 18.26
CA SER A 45 -10.36 -26.66 17.88
C SER A 45 -11.82 -27.14 17.92
N LYS A 46 -12.67 -26.54 18.78
CA LYS A 46 -14.11 -26.84 18.80
C LYS A 46 -14.87 -26.15 17.66
N ALA A 47 -14.55 -24.89 17.36
CA ALA A 47 -15.17 -24.15 16.27
C ALA A 47 -14.74 -24.71 14.90
N GLU A 48 -13.48 -25.08 14.72
CA GLU A 48 -13.00 -25.73 13.50
C GLU A 48 -13.75 -27.04 13.23
N ARG A 49 -13.86 -27.92 14.24
CA ARG A 49 -14.64 -29.17 14.11
C ARG A 49 -16.11 -28.90 13.77
N LEU A 50 -16.75 -27.92 14.41
CA LEU A 50 -18.13 -27.52 14.09
C LEU A 50 -18.27 -27.02 12.65
N SER A 51 -17.32 -26.21 12.17
CA SER A 51 -17.30 -25.72 10.79
C SER A 51 -17.11 -26.87 9.79
N ASN A 52 -16.17 -27.78 10.04
CA ASN A 52 -15.82 -28.89 9.15
C ASN A 52 -16.95 -29.91 8.98
N VAL A 53 -17.80 -30.12 9.99
CA VAL A 53 -18.99 -30.99 9.88
C VAL A 53 -20.25 -30.25 9.39
N GLY A 54 -20.13 -28.97 9.01
CA GLY A 54 -21.20 -28.19 8.38
C GLY A 54 -21.97 -27.22 9.28
N PHE A 55 -21.69 -27.12 10.59
CA PHE A 55 -22.31 -26.14 11.50
C PHE A 55 -21.72 -24.72 11.35
N ALA A 56 -21.59 -24.26 10.10
CA ALA A 56 -20.96 -22.99 9.74
C ALA A 56 -21.63 -21.75 10.36
N GLN A 57 -22.91 -21.85 10.76
CA GLN A 57 -23.71 -20.79 11.39
C GLN A 57 -23.81 -20.91 12.92
N SER A 58 -23.12 -21.89 13.53
CA SER A 58 -23.13 -22.03 15.00
C SER A 58 -22.43 -20.84 15.65
N LEU A 59 -22.94 -20.38 16.80
CA LEU A 59 -22.42 -19.21 17.53
C LEU A 59 -20.89 -19.26 17.74
N PRO A 60 -20.25 -20.40 18.11
CA PRO A 60 -18.80 -20.46 18.24
C PRO A 60 -18.05 -20.23 16.92
N VAL A 61 -18.58 -20.74 15.80
CA VAL A 61 -17.98 -20.56 14.46
C VAL A 61 -18.11 -19.11 14.00
N VAL A 62 -19.29 -18.51 14.14
CA VAL A 62 -19.51 -17.12 13.74
C VAL A 62 -18.65 -16.16 14.56
N ALA A 63 -18.46 -16.42 15.86
CA ALA A 63 -17.59 -15.62 16.73
C ALA A 63 -16.08 -15.78 16.42
N THR A 64 -15.64 -16.96 15.95
CA THR A 64 -14.22 -17.23 15.65
C THR A 64 -13.79 -16.83 14.25
N ARG A 65 -14.69 -16.76 13.26
CA ARG A 65 -14.41 -16.27 11.90
C ARG A 65 -13.54 -14.99 11.84
N PRO A 66 -13.89 -13.86 12.48
CA PRO A 66 -13.07 -12.64 12.41
C PRO A 66 -11.69 -12.77 13.08
N LEU A 67 -11.47 -13.81 13.91
CA LEU A 67 -10.17 -14.16 14.45
C LEU A 67 -9.38 -15.03 13.46
N TRP A 68 -10.03 -15.99 12.80
CA TRP A 68 -9.44 -16.76 11.69
C TRP A 68 -9.01 -15.84 10.54
N ASP A 69 -9.86 -14.89 10.13
CA ASP A 69 -9.53 -13.93 9.07
C ASP A 69 -8.25 -13.14 9.41
N LYS A 70 -8.13 -12.65 10.65
CA LYS A 70 -6.91 -11.97 11.15
C LYS A 70 -5.68 -12.87 11.15
N VAL A 71 -5.82 -14.14 11.55
CA VAL A 71 -4.72 -15.11 11.53
C VAL A 71 -4.30 -15.45 10.10
N HIS A 72 -5.25 -15.66 9.19
CA HIS A 72 -4.95 -15.90 7.78
C HIS A 72 -4.25 -14.70 7.15
N GLU A 73 -4.70 -13.47 7.42
CA GLU A 73 -4.01 -12.26 6.99
C GLU A 73 -2.61 -12.12 7.59
N ALA A 74 -2.45 -12.31 8.90
CA ALA A 74 -1.16 -12.19 9.58
C ALA A 74 -0.16 -13.23 9.06
N LYS A 75 -0.60 -14.48 8.89
CA LYS A 75 0.21 -15.55 8.31
C LYS A 75 0.61 -15.24 6.87
N ALA A 76 -0.34 -14.85 6.02
CA ALA A 76 -0.05 -14.50 4.63
C ALA A 76 0.93 -13.32 4.51
N LYS A 77 0.82 -12.31 5.39
CA LYS A 77 1.78 -11.18 5.48
C LYS A 77 3.16 -11.67 5.92
N ALA A 78 3.25 -12.49 6.96
CA ALA A 78 4.51 -13.01 7.49
C ALA A 78 5.24 -13.91 6.49
N ASP A 79 4.53 -14.84 5.85
CA ASP A 79 5.10 -15.77 4.88
C ASP A 79 5.58 -15.03 3.61
N LEU A 80 4.82 -14.03 3.14
CA LEU A 80 5.23 -13.18 2.03
C LEU A 80 6.46 -12.30 2.36
N LEU A 81 6.51 -11.73 3.56
CA LEU A 81 7.65 -10.92 4.00
C LEU A 81 8.92 -11.77 4.19
N ARG A 82 8.80 -12.98 4.75
CA ARG A 82 9.88 -13.98 4.80
C ARG A 82 10.39 -14.35 3.41
N TYR A 83 9.48 -14.60 2.45
CA TYR A 83 9.83 -14.88 1.06
C TYR A 83 10.67 -13.74 0.44
N TYR A 84 10.28 -12.49 0.64
CA TYR A 84 11.03 -11.35 0.11
C TYR A 84 12.40 -11.19 0.76
N ILE A 85 12.50 -11.32 2.09
CA ILE A 85 13.78 -11.28 2.83
C ILE A 85 14.73 -12.41 2.37
N GLN A 86 14.22 -13.60 2.08
CA GLN A 86 15.02 -14.72 1.58
C GLN A 86 15.45 -14.55 0.12
N THR A 87 14.58 -13.99 -0.73
CA THR A 87 14.83 -13.86 -2.18
C THR A 87 15.68 -12.63 -2.52
N TYR A 88 15.62 -11.59 -1.70
CA TYR A 88 16.24 -10.28 -1.92
C TYR A 88 16.90 -9.75 -0.63
N PRO A 89 17.91 -10.45 -0.06
CA PRO A 89 18.38 -10.26 1.33
C PRO A 89 19.00 -8.88 1.63
N PHE A 90 19.49 -8.17 0.62
CA PHE A 90 20.07 -6.83 0.77
C PHE A 90 19.05 -5.69 0.59
N GLN A 91 17.77 -6.01 0.36
CA GLN A 91 16.71 -5.05 0.07
C GLN A 91 15.68 -5.00 1.20
N LYS A 92 15.08 -3.84 1.42
CA LYS A 92 14.14 -3.60 2.54
C LYS A 92 12.70 -3.68 2.05
N PHE A 93 11.87 -4.47 2.73
CA PHE A 93 10.47 -4.69 2.37
C PHE A 93 9.54 -4.34 3.53
N LEU A 94 8.49 -3.60 3.22
CA LEU A 94 7.43 -3.23 4.16
C LEU A 94 6.06 -3.29 3.48
N THR A 95 4.97 -3.20 4.23
CA THR A 95 3.64 -3.12 3.61
C THR A 95 3.37 -1.72 3.02
N GLU A 96 2.50 -1.64 2.02
CA GLU A 96 2.01 -0.35 1.50
C GLU A 96 1.42 0.54 2.60
N GLN A 97 0.72 -0.07 3.56
CA GLN A 97 0.11 0.62 4.71
C GLN A 97 1.17 1.23 5.64
N GLU A 98 2.28 0.52 5.83
CA GLU A 98 3.38 0.97 6.67
C GLU A 98 4.20 2.07 5.99
N MET A 99 4.43 1.97 4.67
CA MET A 99 5.03 3.04 3.88
C MET A 99 4.15 4.31 3.91
N GLU A 100 2.83 4.15 3.73
CA GLU A 100 1.88 5.25 3.89
C GLU A 100 1.90 5.86 5.31
N ARG A 101 2.07 5.05 6.36
CA ARG A 101 2.15 5.52 7.76
C ARG A 101 3.38 6.39 7.97
N ILE A 102 4.54 5.95 7.48
CA ILE A 102 5.80 6.69 7.55
C ILE A 102 5.69 8.00 6.75
N CYS A 103 5.29 7.95 5.47
CA CYS A 103 5.12 9.15 4.64
C CYS A 103 4.18 10.19 5.29
N LYS A 104 3.03 9.78 5.84
CA LYS A 104 2.11 10.68 6.56
C LYS A 104 2.72 11.27 7.84
N LYS A 105 3.50 10.49 8.59
CA LYS A 105 4.16 10.94 9.82
C LYS A 105 5.16 12.06 9.56
N TYR A 106 5.87 11.99 8.43
CA TYR A 106 6.94 12.93 8.05
C TYR A 106 6.54 13.93 6.95
N ASN A 107 5.24 13.98 6.58
CA ASN A 107 4.70 14.88 5.55
C ASN A 107 5.34 14.72 4.16
N LEU A 108 5.74 13.49 3.81
CA LEU A 108 6.24 13.13 2.47
C LEU A 108 5.05 12.75 1.58
N ILE A 109 5.07 13.19 0.32
CA ILE A 109 4.15 12.71 -0.72
C ILE A 109 4.92 11.80 -1.67
N PHE A 110 4.24 10.85 -2.30
CA PHE A 110 4.86 9.98 -3.30
C PHE A 110 4.18 10.07 -4.66
N ALA A 111 4.99 9.97 -5.71
CA ALA A 111 4.58 9.96 -7.11
C ALA A 111 5.57 9.13 -7.95
N PRO A 112 5.25 8.78 -9.21
CA PRO A 112 6.23 8.19 -10.12
C PRO A 112 7.47 9.09 -10.26
N VAL A 113 8.65 8.50 -10.42
CA VAL A 113 9.93 9.24 -10.52
C VAL A 113 9.96 10.31 -11.61
N SER A 114 9.17 10.16 -12.67
CA SER A 114 9.01 11.14 -13.77
C SER A 114 8.44 12.50 -13.34
N HIS A 115 7.87 12.61 -12.13
CA HIS A 115 7.38 13.87 -11.57
C HIS A 115 8.38 14.56 -10.63
N TYR A 116 9.50 13.92 -10.29
CA TYR A 116 10.56 14.54 -9.50
C TYR A 116 11.33 15.56 -10.34
N LYS A 117 11.69 16.71 -9.76
CA LYS A 117 12.36 17.80 -10.50
C LYS A 117 13.68 18.27 -9.89
N MET A 118 14.02 17.75 -8.72
CA MET A 118 15.29 18.07 -8.06
C MET A 118 16.37 17.12 -8.57
N ASP A 119 17.61 17.44 -8.23
CA ASP A 119 18.77 16.64 -8.60
C ASP A 119 18.79 15.27 -7.89
N VAL A 120 19.45 14.29 -8.50
CA VAL A 120 19.60 12.93 -7.97
C VAL A 120 21.09 12.67 -7.76
N PRO A 121 21.55 12.53 -6.50
CA PRO A 121 22.96 12.28 -6.19
C PRO A 121 23.47 11.02 -6.86
N GLU A 122 24.73 11.02 -7.28
CA GLU A 122 25.32 9.93 -8.07
C GLU A 122 25.25 8.59 -7.31
N LYS A 123 25.47 8.62 -5.99
CA LYS A 123 25.30 7.46 -5.10
C LYS A 123 23.90 6.86 -5.20
N ASN A 124 22.86 7.68 -5.17
CA ASN A 124 21.46 7.23 -5.22
C ASN A 124 21.09 6.76 -6.64
N LEU A 125 21.64 7.37 -7.69
CA LEU A 125 21.49 6.88 -9.06
C LEU A 125 22.10 5.49 -9.23
N LEU A 126 23.34 5.29 -8.78
CA LEU A 126 24.02 3.99 -8.80
C LEU A 126 23.30 2.91 -7.98
N ASP A 127 22.68 3.26 -6.84
CA ASP A 127 21.84 2.33 -6.09
C ASP A 127 20.61 1.87 -6.91
N ILE A 128 19.99 2.79 -7.66
CA ILE A 128 18.82 2.49 -8.51
C ILE A 128 19.22 1.60 -9.69
N GLU A 129 20.35 1.89 -10.34
CA GLU A 129 20.87 1.09 -11.46
C GLU A 129 21.31 -0.32 -11.04
N ARG A 130 21.90 -0.44 -9.85
CA ARG A 130 22.38 -1.73 -9.29
C ARG A 130 21.29 -2.51 -8.57
N ALA A 131 20.10 -1.96 -8.40
CA ALA A 131 18.99 -2.63 -7.76
C ALA A 131 18.63 -3.92 -8.50
N GLN A 132 18.66 -5.06 -7.79
CA GLN A 132 18.26 -6.36 -8.36
C GLN A 132 16.88 -6.26 -9.01
N VAL A 133 16.72 -6.71 -10.25
CA VAL A 133 15.42 -6.68 -10.93
C VAL A 133 14.47 -7.68 -10.24
N LEU A 134 13.23 -7.26 -9.93
CA LEU A 134 12.21 -8.19 -9.44
C LEU A 134 11.86 -9.23 -10.49
N LYS A 135 11.62 -10.47 -10.05
CA LYS A 135 10.93 -11.48 -10.87
C LYS A 135 9.57 -10.95 -11.32
N GLU A 136 9.11 -11.35 -12.51
CA GLU A 136 7.80 -10.95 -13.04
C GLU A 136 6.63 -11.31 -12.11
N GLU A 137 6.73 -12.41 -11.37
CA GLU A 137 5.73 -12.84 -10.37
C GLU A 137 5.66 -11.96 -9.13
N ASP A 138 6.70 -11.17 -8.85
CA ASP A 138 6.82 -10.31 -7.67
C ASP A 138 6.52 -8.84 -7.95
N LYS A 139 6.47 -8.43 -9.23
CA LYS A 139 6.07 -7.07 -9.62
C LYS A 139 4.61 -6.79 -9.25
N ALA A 140 4.32 -5.57 -8.81
CA ALA A 140 2.94 -5.15 -8.65
C ALA A 140 2.19 -5.10 -9.98
N GLN A 141 0.91 -5.45 -9.91
CA GLN A 141 -0.04 -5.31 -11.00
C GLN A 141 -0.88 -4.05 -10.81
N ASP A 142 -1.25 -3.41 -11.91
CA ASP A 142 -2.16 -2.27 -11.88
C ASP A 142 -3.54 -2.70 -11.35
N VAL A 143 -4.12 -1.83 -10.53
CA VAL A 143 -5.37 -2.12 -9.83
C VAL A 143 -6.49 -1.32 -10.48
N HIS A 144 -7.43 -2.02 -11.11
CA HIS A 144 -8.60 -1.39 -11.72
C HIS A 144 -9.77 -1.41 -10.75
N TYR A 145 -10.26 -0.23 -10.42
CA TYR A 145 -11.48 -0.05 -9.65
C TYR A 145 -12.62 0.24 -10.61
N ALA A 146 -13.68 -0.54 -10.54
CA ALA A 146 -14.94 -0.26 -11.23
C ALA A 146 -16.01 0.04 -10.18
N ARG A 147 -16.56 1.26 -10.22
CA ARG A 147 -17.70 1.67 -9.41
C ARG A 147 -18.95 1.60 -10.27
N VAL A 148 -19.77 0.57 -10.06
CA VAL A 148 -21.10 0.49 -10.67
C VAL A 148 -21.98 1.57 -10.05
N LYS A 149 -22.52 2.48 -10.87
CA LYS A 149 -23.41 3.57 -10.44
C LYS A 149 -24.88 3.17 -10.51
N SER A 150 -25.23 2.36 -11.51
CA SER A 150 -26.57 1.80 -11.69
C SER A 150 -26.51 0.54 -12.57
N PHE A 151 -27.34 -0.45 -12.26
CA PHE A 151 -27.68 -1.56 -13.15
C PHE A 151 -29.20 -1.61 -13.32
N MET A 152 -29.65 -2.09 -14.48
CA MET A 152 -31.05 -2.40 -14.73
C MET A 152 -31.22 -3.92 -14.82
N MET A 153 -32.14 -4.46 -14.03
CA MET A 153 -32.77 -5.76 -14.30
C MET A 153 -33.97 -5.52 -15.21
N ASP A 154 -34.17 -6.39 -16.19
CA ASP A 154 -35.47 -6.59 -16.84
C ASP A 154 -35.60 -8.11 -17.07
N VAL A 155 -36.77 -8.74 -16.89
CA VAL A 155 -38.12 -8.17 -16.89
C VAL A 155 -38.88 -8.53 -15.59
N SER A 156 -40.14 -8.12 -15.50
CA SER A 156 -41.22 -8.62 -14.62
C SER A 156 -41.27 -8.17 -13.16
N ILE A 157 -40.16 -7.82 -12.50
CA ILE A 157 -40.19 -7.32 -11.11
C ILE A 157 -39.77 -5.84 -11.06
N ARG A 158 -40.75 -4.94 -10.87
CA ARG A 158 -40.58 -3.48 -10.76
C ARG A 158 -39.83 -3.03 -9.48
N LYS A 159 -38.57 -3.43 -9.27
CA LYS A 159 -37.73 -2.94 -8.17
C LYS A 159 -36.35 -2.51 -8.67
N ARG A 160 -36.12 -1.19 -8.68
CA ARG A 160 -34.76 -0.61 -8.77
C ARG A 160 -34.01 -0.97 -7.49
N ILE A 161 -32.87 -1.67 -7.61
CA ILE A 161 -31.94 -1.88 -6.50
C ILE A 161 -30.66 -1.10 -6.80
N ALA A 162 -30.44 0.01 -6.10
CA ALA A 162 -29.21 0.78 -6.22
C ALA A 162 -28.11 0.19 -5.32
N LEU A 163 -27.38 -0.82 -5.80
CA LEU A 163 -26.16 -1.27 -5.12
C LEU A 163 -25.03 -0.28 -5.37
N ARG A 164 -24.66 0.49 -4.33
CA ARG A 164 -23.45 1.31 -4.32
C ARG A 164 -22.31 0.52 -3.69
N GLY A 165 -21.27 0.24 -4.46
CA GLY A 165 -20.06 -0.45 -4.00
C GLY A 165 -18.82 -0.07 -4.80
N TRP A 166 -17.66 -0.12 -4.14
CA TRP A 166 -16.35 -0.09 -4.79
C TRP A 166 -15.77 -1.50 -4.72
N HIS A 167 -15.41 -2.08 -5.86
CA HIS A 167 -14.76 -3.40 -5.90
C HIS A 167 -13.36 -3.26 -6.49
N LYS A 168 -12.37 -3.82 -5.77
CA LYS A 168 -10.96 -3.87 -6.18
C LYS A 168 -10.79 -5.07 -7.11
N LYS A 169 -10.39 -4.85 -8.38
CA LYS A 169 -9.95 -5.94 -9.26
C LYS A 169 -8.42 -5.99 -9.30
N ASN A 170 -7.87 -7.17 -9.05
CA ASN A 170 -6.60 -7.56 -9.68
C ASN A 170 -6.96 -8.10 -11.09
N THR A 171 -6.16 -7.80 -12.10
CA THR A 171 -6.46 -8.14 -13.51
C THR A 171 -6.55 -9.67 -13.70
N LYS A 172 -7.52 -10.21 -14.44
CA LYS A 172 -7.51 -10.20 -15.93
C LYS A 172 -8.91 -10.19 -16.56
N TYR A 173 -9.95 -10.00 -15.76
CA TYR A 173 -11.34 -10.11 -16.22
C TYR A 173 -11.90 -8.77 -16.71
N ARG A 174 -12.27 -8.76 -18.00
CA ARG A 174 -13.39 -7.99 -18.55
C ARG A 174 -14.56 -8.05 -17.54
N VAL A 175 -15.47 -7.07 -17.50
CA VAL A 175 -16.70 -7.25 -16.70
C VAL A 175 -17.55 -8.31 -17.41
N SER A 176 -17.21 -9.58 -17.22
CA SER A 176 -18.03 -10.71 -17.64
C SER A 176 -19.08 -10.97 -16.58
N ASP A 177 -20.22 -11.46 -17.03
CA ASP A 177 -21.42 -11.66 -16.22
C ASP A 177 -21.16 -12.62 -15.05
N ASP A 178 -20.15 -13.50 -15.16
CA ASP A 178 -19.71 -14.47 -14.15
C ASP A 178 -19.40 -13.84 -12.78
N PHE A 179 -18.68 -12.71 -12.74
CA PHE A 179 -18.23 -12.13 -11.47
C PHE A 179 -19.41 -11.56 -10.68
N PHE A 180 -20.29 -10.80 -11.34
CA PHE A 180 -21.49 -10.29 -10.69
C PHE A 180 -22.51 -11.41 -10.44
N GLY A 181 -22.61 -12.42 -11.31
CA GLY A 181 -23.34 -13.65 -11.07
C GLY A 181 -22.96 -14.29 -9.73
N SER A 182 -21.67 -14.41 -9.42
CA SER A 182 -21.23 -14.94 -8.11
C SER A 182 -21.65 -14.07 -6.91
N VAL A 183 -21.58 -12.74 -7.04
CA VAL A 183 -21.95 -11.78 -5.99
C VAL A 183 -23.46 -11.76 -5.76
N LEU A 184 -24.27 -11.88 -6.81
CA LEU A 184 -25.73 -11.93 -6.74
C LEU A 184 -26.22 -13.29 -6.23
N LYS A 185 -25.60 -14.39 -6.66
CA LYS A 185 -25.83 -15.73 -6.14
C LYS A 185 -25.50 -15.83 -4.64
N SER A 186 -24.43 -15.17 -4.17
CA SER A 186 -24.13 -15.05 -2.73
C SER A 186 -25.19 -14.27 -1.92
N LYS A 187 -26.06 -13.52 -2.60
CA LYS A 187 -27.20 -12.79 -2.03
C LYS A 187 -28.54 -13.47 -2.32
N GLY A 188 -28.53 -14.70 -2.86
CA GLY A 188 -29.73 -15.49 -3.13
C GLY A 188 -30.58 -14.96 -4.29
N ILE A 189 -29.96 -14.33 -5.29
CA ILE A 189 -30.65 -13.71 -6.41
C ILE A 189 -30.17 -14.35 -7.74
N ASP A 190 -31.09 -15.04 -8.43
CA ASP A 190 -30.87 -15.75 -9.71
C ASP A 190 -31.29 -14.87 -10.90
N HIS A 191 -30.51 -14.91 -11.99
CA HIS A 191 -30.63 -13.93 -13.08
C HIS A 191 -30.25 -14.44 -14.47
N GLU A 192 -31.20 -14.28 -15.40
CA GLU A 192 -30.94 -13.96 -16.80
C GLU A 192 -31.24 -12.46 -17.00
N GLY A 193 -30.47 -11.76 -17.84
CA GLY A 193 -30.79 -10.38 -18.27
C GLY A 193 -30.30 -9.25 -17.35
N TYR A 194 -29.11 -8.72 -17.64
CA TYR A 194 -28.58 -7.50 -17.02
C TYR A 194 -28.14 -6.47 -18.05
N VAL A 195 -28.50 -5.20 -17.80
CA VAL A 195 -27.98 -4.06 -18.57
C VAL A 195 -27.26 -3.10 -17.63
N PHE A 196 -25.95 -2.94 -17.83
CA PHE A 196 -25.12 -1.97 -17.12
C PHE A 196 -25.42 -0.55 -17.63
N LEU A 197 -25.87 0.35 -16.74
CA LEU A 197 -26.25 1.72 -17.13
C LEU A 197 -25.12 2.74 -16.96
N SER A 198 -24.20 2.53 -16.01
CA SER A 198 -22.93 3.25 -15.94
C SER A 198 -21.96 2.64 -14.93
N ALA A 199 -20.70 2.54 -15.34
CA ALA A 199 -19.56 2.30 -14.45
C ALA A 199 -18.63 3.52 -14.50
N GLU A 200 -18.07 3.88 -13.35
CA GLU A 200 -16.93 4.80 -13.26
C GLU A 200 -15.68 3.96 -13.02
N GLU A 201 -14.73 4.02 -13.95
CA GLU A 201 -13.49 3.24 -13.89
C GLU A 201 -12.33 4.12 -13.44
N LYS A 202 -11.53 3.61 -12.51
CA LYS A 202 -10.30 4.25 -12.02
C LYS A 202 -9.18 3.21 -11.97
N THR A 203 -8.18 3.36 -12.84
CA THR A 203 -6.95 2.58 -12.77
C THR A 203 -5.97 3.24 -11.81
N VAL A 204 -5.40 2.45 -10.90
CA VAL A 204 -4.24 2.86 -10.09
C VAL A 204 -3.03 2.10 -10.65
N TYR A 205 -2.19 2.85 -11.37
CA TYR A 205 -0.92 2.34 -11.88
C TYR A 205 0.05 2.11 -10.73
N LYS A 206 0.65 0.93 -10.68
CA LYS A 206 1.62 0.51 -9.65
C LYS A 206 2.93 -0.01 -10.21
N GLN A 207 3.05 -0.07 -11.53
CA GLN A 207 4.28 -0.47 -12.21
C GLN A 207 5.31 0.66 -12.21
N GLY A 208 6.59 0.30 -12.07
CA GLY A 208 7.73 1.22 -12.13
C GLY A 208 8.16 1.80 -10.78
N LEU A 209 9.10 2.75 -10.86
CA LEU A 209 9.71 3.41 -9.71
C LEU A 209 8.87 4.60 -9.23
N PHE A 210 8.74 4.69 -7.91
CA PHE A 210 8.11 5.78 -7.19
C PHE A 210 9.14 6.43 -6.26
N ILE A 211 8.94 7.71 -5.97
CA ILE A 211 9.75 8.46 -5.02
C ILE A 211 8.83 9.15 -4.03
N ALA A 212 9.12 9.01 -2.74
CA ALA A 212 8.50 9.78 -1.66
C ALA A 212 9.40 10.95 -1.30
N ALA A 213 8.91 12.19 -1.34
CA ALA A 213 9.69 13.41 -1.05
C ALA A 213 8.75 14.56 -0.62
N PRO A 214 9.26 15.75 -0.19
CA PRO A 214 8.44 16.92 0.04
C PRO A 214 7.63 17.36 -1.20
N ARG A 215 6.44 17.92 -0.96
CA ARG A 215 5.57 18.39 -2.04
C ARG A 215 6.21 19.48 -2.92
N SER A 216 7.11 20.28 -2.36
CA SER A 216 7.88 21.29 -3.06
C SER A 216 8.83 20.74 -4.13
N GLU A 217 9.19 19.45 -4.08
CA GLU A 217 10.16 18.80 -4.98
C GLU A 217 9.53 18.16 -6.23
N PHE A 218 8.21 18.20 -6.35
CA PHE A 218 7.49 17.61 -7.49
C PHE A 218 7.01 18.65 -8.52
N ASN A 219 6.84 18.19 -9.76
CA ASN A 219 6.01 18.84 -10.78
C ASN A 219 4.59 18.26 -10.73
N LEU A 220 3.67 19.00 -10.10
CA LEU A 220 2.30 18.54 -9.83
C LEU A 220 1.34 18.63 -11.05
N LYS A 221 1.82 19.07 -12.23
CA LYS A 221 1.01 19.11 -13.45
C LYS A 221 0.66 17.68 -13.90
N GLY A 222 -0.62 17.42 -14.14
CA GLY A 222 -1.13 16.12 -14.61
C GLY A 222 -1.44 15.09 -13.51
N LEU A 223 -1.08 15.33 -12.26
CA LEU A 223 -1.45 14.46 -11.13
C LEU A 223 -2.91 14.69 -10.71
N SER A 224 -3.74 13.64 -10.74
CA SER A 224 -5.12 13.69 -10.25
C SER A 224 -5.15 13.93 -8.73
N GLN A 225 -5.78 15.01 -8.26
CA GLN A 225 -5.84 15.32 -6.83
C GLN A 225 -6.80 14.38 -6.05
N ASP A 226 -7.62 13.59 -6.75
CA ASP A 226 -8.60 12.63 -6.20
C ASP A 226 -7.99 11.37 -5.55
N SER A 227 -6.67 11.26 -5.47
CA SER A 227 -5.99 10.20 -4.72
C SER A 227 -5.66 10.66 -3.30
N LYS A 228 -6.68 10.98 -2.48
CA LYS A 228 -6.69 11.06 -0.99
C LYS A 228 -5.57 11.82 -0.24
N PHE A 229 -4.60 12.43 -0.91
CA PHE A 229 -3.34 12.91 -0.36
C PHE A 229 -3.10 14.35 -0.80
N GLY A 230 -3.60 15.30 0.00
CA GLY A 230 -3.62 16.71 -0.38
C GLY A 230 -4.08 17.64 0.73
N TRP A 231 -3.48 17.56 1.91
CA TRP A 231 -3.68 18.53 2.99
C TRP A 231 -2.33 18.91 3.59
N MET A 232 -1.90 20.15 3.39
CA MET A 232 -0.78 20.74 4.14
C MET A 232 -1.31 21.27 5.47
N ASP A 233 -0.52 21.06 6.52
CA ASP A 233 -0.50 21.93 7.69
C ASP A 233 0.74 22.82 7.55
N ILE A 234 0.52 24.11 7.28
CA ILE A 234 1.56 25.07 6.84
C ILE A 234 2.58 25.36 7.96
N THR A 235 2.34 24.84 9.17
CA THR A 235 3.18 25.00 10.36
C THR A 235 4.38 24.04 10.44
N LYS A 236 4.50 23.06 9.53
CA LYS A 236 5.52 21.99 9.63
C LYS A 236 6.65 22.14 8.61
N ARG A 237 7.89 22.12 9.11
CA ARG A 237 9.14 22.14 8.34
C ARG A 237 9.18 21.00 7.32
N GLU A 238 9.42 21.32 6.05
CA GLU A 238 9.67 20.30 5.01
C GLU A 238 10.99 19.58 5.26
N ILE A 239 10.97 18.25 5.20
CA ILE A 239 12.12 17.37 5.43
C ILE A 239 12.57 16.82 4.08
N LYS A 240 13.70 17.32 3.57
CA LYS A 240 14.31 16.85 2.31
C LYS A 240 14.95 15.49 2.52
N ASP A 241 14.11 14.46 2.54
CA ASP A 241 14.49 13.05 2.60
C ASP A 241 13.73 12.29 1.50
N PRO A 242 14.18 12.39 0.23
CA PRO A 242 13.61 11.57 -0.81
C PRO A 242 13.91 10.08 -0.56
N ILE A 243 13.00 9.21 -0.99
CA ILE A 243 13.11 7.75 -0.87
C ILE A 243 12.59 7.11 -2.15
N VAL A 244 13.41 6.36 -2.89
CA VAL A 244 12.96 5.58 -4.05
C VAL A 244 12.47 4.21 -3.60
N PHE A 245 11.30 3.84 -4.08
CA PHE A 245 10.67 2.56 -3.82
C PHE A 245 9.88 2.09 -5.04
N GLU A 246 9.41 0.85 -4.98
CA GLU A 246 8.51 0.26 -5.98
C GLU A 246 7.48 -0.64 -5.28
N TYR A 247 6.35 -0.87 -5.93
CA TYR A 247 5.32 -1.77 -5.42
C TYR A 247 5.59 -3.22 -5.83
N CYS A 248 5.37 -4.13 -4.90
CA CYS A 248 5.51 -5.58 -5.09
C CYS A 248 4.17 -6.30 -4.92
N ARG A 249 4.10 -7.55 -5.37
CA ARG A 249 2.95 -8.44 -5.20
C ARG A 249 2.55 -8.52 -3.71
N GLY A 250 1.23 -8.57 -3.48
CA GLY A 250 0.64 -8.79 -2.15
C GLY A 250 0.50 -7.54 -1.28
N GLY A 251 0.69 -6.34 -1.84
CA GLY A 251 0.60 -5.10 -1.06
C GLY A 251 1.86 -4.78 -0.26
N MET A 252 3.01 -5.21 -0.79
CA MET A 252 4.33 -4.91 -0.26
C MET A 252 4.98 -3.80 -1.08
N VAL A 253 5.97 -3.14 -0.48
CA VAL A 253 6.80 -2.09 -1.06
C VAL A 253 8.25 -2.49 -0.83
N ARG A 254 9.08 -2.37 -1.86
CA ARG A 254 10.54 -2.47 -1.76
C ARG A 254 11.14 -1.08 -1.75
N VAL A 255 11.94 -0.77 -0.72
CA VAL A 255 12.80 0.42 -0.73
C VAL A 255 14.07 0.09 -1.50
N ILE A 256 14.45 0.97 -2.45
CA ILE A 256 15.63 0.82 -3.29
C ILE A 256 16.76 1.69 -2.76
N THR A 257 16.52 2.98 -2.56
CA THR A 257 17.51 3.90 -1.99
C THR A 257 16.82 5.02 -1.21
N LYS A 258 17.58 5.65 -0.31
CA LYS A 258 17.16 6.72 0.61
C LYS A 258 18.26 7.79 0.67
N TRP A 259 17.89 9.05 0.69
CA TRP A 259 18.86 10.15 0.64
C TRP A 259 19.40 10.43 2.04
N GLY A 260 20.71 10.24 2.25
CA GLY A 260 21.39 10.65 3.48
C GLY A 260 21.87 12.10 3.41
N LEU A 261 22.49 12.60 4.49
CA LEU A 261 23.31 13.83 4.40
C LEU A 261 24.47 13.68 3.41
N GLU A 262 24.92 12.45 3.19
CA GLU A 262 25.92 12.02 2.21
C GLU A 262 25.50 12.27 0.74
N ALA A 263 24.23 12.64 0.49
CA ALA A 263 23.74 13.11 -0.82
C ALA A 263 24.35 14.44 -1.28
N SER A 264 25.22 15.04 -0.46
CA SER A 264 25.98 16.25 -0.79
C SER A 264 27.21 15.87 -1.63
N ASP A 265 27.02 15.54 -2.91
CA ASP A 265 28.12 15.24 -3.82
C ASP A 265 29.16 16.38 -3.82
N GLU A 266 30.45 16.06 -3.79
CA GLU A 266 31.52 17.07 -3.83
C GLU A 266 31.47 17.92 -5.12
N ALA A 267 30.90 17.37 -6.19
CA ALA A 267 30.61 18.06 -7.44
C ALA A 267 29.54 19.18 -7.33
N LEU A 268 28.74 19.19 -6.25
CA LEU A 268 27.71 20.19 -5.97
C LEU A 268 28.17 21.26 -4.96
N VAL A 269 29.44 21.23 -4.53
CA VAL A 269 30.06 22.39 -3.89
C VAL A 269 30.29 23.44 -4.96
N ASN A 270 29.30 24.32 -5.16
CA ASN A 270 29.48 25.55 -5.93
C ASN A 270 30.77 26.24 -5.43
N PRO A 271 31.72 26.59 -6.31
CA PRO A 271 32.85 27.41 -5.90
C PRO A 271 32.29 28.74 -5.40
N VAL A 272 32.41 28.97 -4.10
CA VAL A 272 31.98 30.23 -3.48
C VAL A 272 32.75 31.37 -4.14
N GLU A 273 32.02 32.42 -4.50
CA GLU A 273 32.50 33.60 -5.20
C GLU A 273 33.74 34.20 -4.51
N ASN A 274 34.79 34.49 -5.30
CA ASN A 274 35.91 35.36 -4.90
C ASN A 274 35.53 36.83 -5.06
#